data_AF-A0A373Q8P5-F1
#
_entry.id   AF-A0A373Q8P5-F1
#
_cell.length_a   1.000
_cell.length_b   1.000
_cell.length_c   1.000
_cell.angle_alpha   90.00
_cell.angle_beta   90.00
_cell.angle_gamma   90.00
#
_symmetry.space_group_name_H-M   'P 1'
#
loop_
_entity.id
_entity.type
_entity.pdbx_description
1 polymer ?
#
loop_
_entity_poly.entity_id
_entity_poly.type
_entity_poly.pdbx_seq_one_letter_code
_entity_poly.pdbx_strand_id
1 'polypeptide(L)'
;MEVISELQNIDLTSWIIVGFMIMAIIVTFYEVICKVCAIFNKPIGAMKQRKADHALLVETVQDLKQLHEKHEEDTKQSIKHDKIIKEELSMLTNTVNSIATNLEDMERKNNETKVKELKDTLINYYNKYRVIGEWSNLEKEAFWELFEDYESRGGNGFIHSIVEPVMRELKVID
;
A
#
# COMPACT_ATOMS: atom_id res chain seq x y z
N MET A 1 -45.97 77.28 -80.68
CA MET A 1 -45.90 76.13 -79.74
C MET A 1 -44.68 75.29 -80.07
N GLU A 2 -43.48 75.86 -79.94
CA GLU A 2 -42.22 75.21 -80.32
C GLU A 2 -41.62 74.35 -79.18
N VAL A 3 -42.06 74.56 -77.94
CA VAL A 3 -41.48 73.92 -76.74
C VAL A 3 -41.89 72.45 -76.56
N ILE A 4 -42.88 71.96 -77.31
CA ILE A 4 -43.40 70.59 -77.17
C ILE A 4 -42.66 69.61 -78.10
N SER A 5 -41.98 70.10 -79.15
CA SER A 5 -41.29 69.24 -80.13
C SER A 5 -39.86 68.83 -79.73
N GLU A 6 -39.22 69.55 -78.81
CA GLU A 6 -37.88 69.20 -78.29
C GLU A 6 -37.93 68.13 -77.17
N LEU A 7 -39.07 67.96 -76.48
CA LEU A 7 -39.20 67.01 -75.38
C LEU A 7 -39.34 65.54 -75.83
N GLN A 8 -39.61 65.29 -77.11
CA GLN A 8 -39.77 63.93 -77.68
C GLN A 8 -38.49 63.32 -78.26
N ASN A 9 -37.37 64.07 -78.27
CA ASN A 9 -36.05 63.62 -78.74
C ASN A 9 -35.10 63.22 -77.60
N ILE A 10 -35.61 62.97 -76.39
CA ILE A 10 -34.81 62.26 -75.36
C ILE A 10 -34.67 60.82 -75.83
N ASP A 11 -33.52 60.59 -76.45
CA ASP A 11 -32.99 59.38 -77.05
C ASP A 11 -33.46 58.10 -76.32
N LEU A 12 -34.21 57.25 -77.02
CA LEU A 12 -34.52 55.86 -76.60
C LEU A 12 -33.22 55.14 -76.17
N THR A 13 -32.13 55.46 -76.85
CA THR A 13 -30.75 55.04 -76.59
C THR A 13 -30.28 55.40 -75.18
N SER A 14 -30.62 56.59 -74.69
CA SER A 14 -30.28 57.07 -73.34
C SER A 14 -31.04 56.29 -72.25
N TRP A 15 -32.32 55.97 -72.49
CA TRP A 15 -33.11 55.11 -71.59
C TRP A 15 -32.54 53.69 -71.47
N ILE A 16 -32.05 53.12 -72.57
CA ILE A 16 -31.41 51.80 -72.56
C ILE A 16 -30.11 51.85 -71.74
N ILE A 17 -29.30 52.90 -71.89
CA ILE A 17 -28.05 53.07 -71.13
C ILE A 17 -28.32 53.20 -69.63
N VAL A 18 -29.34 53.98 -69.24
CA VAL A 18 -29.75 54.11 -67.83
C VAL A 18 -30.22 52.77 -67.27
N GLY A 19 -30.98 51.98 -68.05
CA GLY A 19 -31.38 50.63 -67.66
C GLY A 19 -30.20 49.69 -67.39
N PHE A 20 -29.19 49.69 -68.26
CA PHE A 20 -27.97 48.92 -68.06
C PHE A 20 -27.17 49.39 -66.82
N MET A 21 -27.14 50.70 -66.56
CA MET A 21 -26.49 51.24 -65.37
C MET A 21 -27.17 50.75 -64.07
N ILE A 22 -28.51 50.74 -64.04
CA ILE A 22 -29.28 50.24 -62.88
C ILE A 22 -29.05 48.74 -62.70
N MET A 23 -29.05 47.95 -63.77
CA MET A 23 -28.78 46.50 -63.70
C MET A 23 -27.37 46.21 -63.16
N ALA A 24 -26.35 46.97 -63.58
CA ALA A 24 -24.98 46.82 -63.07
C ALA A 24 -24.87 47.14 -61.57
N ILE A 25 -25.59 48.16 -61.10
CA ILE A 25 -25.65 48.50 -59.67
C ILE A 25 -26.31 47.37 -58.87
N ILE A 26 -27.40 46.79 -59.37
CA ILE A 26 -28.09 45.68 -58.71
C ILE A 26 -27.18 44.45 -58.57
N VAL A 27 -26.47 44.07 -59.63
CA VAL A 27 -25.57 42.91 -59.63
C VAL A 27 -24.43 43.09 -58.61
N THR A 28 -23.80 44.26 -58.60
CA THR A 28 -22.72 44.56 -57.64
C THR A 28 -23.24 44.64 -56.19
N PHE A 29 -24.47 45.11 -56.00
CA PHE A 29 -25.11 45.16 -54.68
C PHE A 29 -25.38 43.77 -54.10
N TYR A 30 -25.84 42.82 -54.94
CA TYR A 30 -26.02 41.42 -54.51
C TYR A 30 -24.70 40.77 -54.06
N GLU A 31 -23.60 40.99 -54.79
CA GLU A 31 -22.29 40.44 -54.40
C GLU A 31 -21.80 40.99 -53.06
N VAL A 32 -22.02 42.28 -52.79
CA VAL A 32 -21.66 42.92 -51.52
C VAL A 32 -22.51 42.35 -50.38
N ILE A 33 -23.83 42.22 -50.57
CA ILE A 33 -24.71 41.60 -49.56
C ILE A 33 -24.28 40.17 -49.24
N CYS A 34 -24.00 39.36 -50.25
CA CYS A 34 -23.53 37.98 -50.05
C CYS A 34 -22.21 37.92 -49.28
N LYS A 35 -21.24 38.79 -49.60
CA LYS A 35 -19.97 38.87 -48.85
C LYS A 35 -20.16 39.34 -47.41
N VAL A 36 -21.04 40.32 -47.17
CA VAL A 36 -21.36 40.82 -45.83
C VAL A 36 -22.07 39.74 -45.00
N CYS A 37 -23.02 39.00 -45.57
CA CYS A 37 -23.65 37.85 -44.92
C CYS A 37 -22.63 36.74 -44.57
N ALA A 38 -21.69 36.44 -45.46
CA ALA A 38 -20.63 35.46 -45.18
C ALA A 38 -19.68 35.92 -44.06
N ILE A 39 -19.33 37.21 -44.03
CA ILE A 39 -18.50 37.80 -42.97
C ILE A 39 -19.22 37.81 -41.63
N PHE A 40 -20.54 38.04 -41.59
CA PHE A 40 -21.33 38.00 -40.34
C PHE A 40 -21.61 36.59 -39.82
N ASN A 41 -21.65 35.56 -40.69
CA ASN A 41 -21.88 34.18 -40.25
C ASN A 41 -20.66 33.57 -39.50
N LYS A 42 -19.44 34.00 -39.86
CA LYS A 42 -18.19 33.53 -39.27
C LYS A 42 -18.01 33.86 -37.77
N PRO A 43 -18.32 35.08 -37.27
CA PRO A 43 -18.18 35.41 -35.85
C PRO A 43 -19.26 34.80 -34.95
N ILE A 44 -20.47 34.55 -35.46
CA ILE A 44 -21.59 34.04 -34.65
C ILE A 44 -21.36 32.57 -34.23
N GLY A 45 -20.80 31.74 -35.13
CA GLY A 45 -20.41 30.37 -34.79
C GLY A 45 -19.27 30.29 -33.77
N ALA A 46 -18.27 31.17 -33.89
CA ALA A 46 -17.12 31.22 -32.99
C ALA A 46 -17.50 31.63 -31.55
N MET A 47 -18.51 32.47 -31.39
CA MET A 47 -18.97 32.92 -30.08
C MET A 47 -19.73 31.82 -29.32
N LYS A 48 -20.41 30.90 -30.04
CA LYS A 48 -21.08 29.73 -29.45
C LYS A 48 -20.07 28.67 -28.97
N GLN A 49 -18.98 28.45 -29.71
CA GLN A 49 -17.89 27.56 -29.30
C GLN A 49 -17.23 28.04 -28.00
N ARG A 50 -16.89 29.34 -27.90
CA ARG A 50 -16.26 29.89 -26.69
C ARG A 50 -17.08 29.70 -25.41
N LYS A 51 -18.41 29.80 -25.48
CA LYS A 51 -19.28 29.58 -24.30
C LYS A 51 -19.32 28.12 -23.87
N ALA A 52 -19.29 27.18 -24.83
CA ALA A 52 -19.17 25.76 -24.53
C ALA A 52 -17.81 25.42 -23.91
N ASP A 53 -16.73 25.99 -24.47
CA ASP A 53 -15.38 25.81 -23.94
C ASP A 53 -15.25 26.37 -22.52
N HIS A 54 -15.85 27.54 -22.23
CA HIS A 54 -15.85 28.10 -20.88
C HIS A 54 -16.65 27.27 -19.88
N ALA A 55 -17.78 26.68 -20.28
CA ALA A 55 -18.56 25.79 -19.40
C ALA A 55 -17.75 24.54 -19.02
N LEU A 56 -17.08 23.94 -20.01
CA LEU A 56 -16.26 22.74 -19.85
C LEU A 56 -14.98 23.04 -19.03
N LEU A 57 -14.39 24.23 -19.19
CA LEU A 57 -13.26 24.69 -18.38
C LEU A 57 -13.65 24.94 -16.91
N VAL A 58 -14.85 25.45 -16.64
CA VAL A 58 -15.32 25.66 -15.26
C VAL A 58 -15.62 24.33 -14.57
N GLU A 59 -16.22 23.39 -15.28
CA GLU A 59 -16.46 22.02 -14.80
C GLU A 59 -15.16 21.29 -14.50
N THR A 60 -14.18 21.34 -15.42
CA THR A 60 -12.87 20.70 -15.19
C THR A 60 -12.07 21.34 -14.05
N VAL A 61 -12.20 22.65 -13.82
CA VAL A 61 -11.57 23.31 -12.66
C VAL A 61 -12.29 22.94 -11.35
N GLN A 62 -13.61 22.75 -11.37
CA GLN A 62 -14.36 22.27 -10.20
C GLN A 62 -14.04 20.82 -9.86
N ASP A 63 -13.94 19.94 -10.85
CA ASP A 63 -13.53 18.54 -10.68
C ASP A 63 -12.08 18.45 -10.20
N LEU A 64 -11.16 19.25 -10.76
CA LEU A 64 -9.79 19.32 -10.26
C LEU A 64 -9.71 19.84 -8.83
N LYS A 65 -10.57 20.79 -8.44
CA LYS A 65 -10.63 21.30 -7.07
C LYS A 65 -11.18 20.26 -6.09
N GLN A 66 -12.24 19.54 -6.46
CA GLN A 66 -12.78 18.44 -5.66
C GLN A 66 -11.78 17.28 -5.55
N LEU A 67 -11.04 16.98 -6.63
CA LEU A 67 -9.98 15.97 -6.62
C LEU A 67 -8.80 16.44 -5.77
N HIS A 68 -8.45 17.73 -5.79
CA HIS A 68 -7.39 18.30 -4.95
C HIS A 68 -7.75 18.31 -3.46
N GLU A 69 -8.98 18.67 -3.09
CA GLU A 69 -9.49 18.58 -1.71
C GLU A 69 -9.51 17.12 -1.22
N LYS A 70 -9.94 16.17 -2.07
CA LYS A 70 -9.88 14.73 -1.78
C LYS A 70 -8.44 14.22 -1.63
N HIS A 71 -7.51 14.71 -2.46
CA HIS A 71 -6.09 14.37 -2.34
C HIS A 71 -5.43 14.94 -1.08
N GLU A 72 -5.84 16.12 -0.60
CA GLU A 72 -5.33 16.68 0.66
C GLU A 72 -5.82 15.87 1.87
N GLU A 73 -7.04 15.36 1.83
CA GLU A 73 -7.60 14.49 2.86
C GLU A 73 -6.95 13.08 2.82
N ASP A 74 -6.78 12.49 1.64
CA ASP A 74 -6.13 11.18 1.45
C ASP A 74 -4.64 11.22 1.85
N THR A 75 -3.93 12.32 1.60
CA THR A 75 -2.52 12.47 2.02
C THR A 75 -2.39 12.63 3.53
N LYS A 76 -3.29 13.37 4.18
CA LYS A 76 -3.34 13.45 5.66
C LYS A 76 -3.70 12.11 6.28
N GLN A 77 -4.62 11.36 5.69
CA GLN A 77 -4.98 10.01 6.14
C GLN A 77 -3.83 9.01 5.91
N SER A 78 -3.12 9.08 4.79
CA SER A 78 -1.97 8.21 4.51
C SER A 78 -0.84 8.44 5.52
N ILE A 79 -0.51 9.70 5.83
CA ILE A 79 0.51 10.02 6.84
C ILE A 79 0.09 9.50 8.22
N LYS A 80 -1.21 9.61 8.55
CA LYS A 80 -1.75 9.08 9.81
C LYS A 80 -1.70 7.55 9.86
N HIS A 81 -2.08 6.86 8.79
CA HIS A 81 -2.01 5.41 8.69
C HIS A 81 -0.56 4.91 8.72
N ASP A 82 0.36 5.55 8.02
CA ASP A 82 1.78 5.18 8.06
C ASP A 82 2.37 5.33 9.47
N LYS A 83 1.96 6.38 10.20
CA LYS A 83 2.37 6.57 11.59
C LYS A 83 1.80 5.48 12.50
N ILE A 84 0.51 5.16 12.38
CA ILE A 84 -0.15 4.11 13.17
C ILE A 84 0.46 2.74 12.84
N ILE A 85 0.63 2.40 11.56
CA ILE A 85 1.25 1.15 11.12
C ILE A 85 2.67 1.05 11.67
N LYS A 86 3.45 2.13 11.64
CA LYS A 86 4.81 2.14 12.20
C LYS A 86 4.81 1.94 13.72
N GLU A 87 3.88 2.57 14.44
CA GLU A 87 3.70 2.41 15.88
C GLU A 87 3.28 0.97 16.23
N GLU A 88 2.30 0.41 15.52
CA GLU A 88 1.84 -0.97 15.69
C GLU A 88 2.92 -1.99 15.35
N LEU A 89 3.67 -1.81 14.26
CA LEU A 89 4.82 -2.65 13.92
C LEU A 89 5.91 -2.56 14.98
N SER A 90 6.17 -1.37 15.52
CA SER A 90 7.13 -1.21 16.62
C SER A 90 6.65 -1.91 17.89
N MET A 91 5.38 -1.80 18.24
CA MET A 91 4.79 -2.51 19.39
C MET A 91 4.85 -4.02 19.19
N LEU A 92 4.47 -4.52 18.01
CA LEU A 92 4.52 -5.93 17.66
C LEU A 92 5.95 -6.48 17.76
N THR A 93 6.93 -5.75 17.21
CA THR A 93 8.35 -6.12 17.29
C THR A 93 8.80 -6.21 18.75
N ASN A 94 8.42 -5.24 19.58
CA ASN A 94 8.74 -5.25 21.01
C ASN A 94 8.07 -6.43 21.74
N THR A 95 6.81 -6.74 21.41
CA THR A 95 6.09 -7.89 21.97
C THR A 95 6.73 -9.21 21.56
N VAL A 96 7.08 -9.39 20.29
CA VAL A 96 7.76 -10.60 19.80
C VAL A 96 9.11 -10.77 20.48
N ASN A 97 9.90 -9.69 20.60
CA ASN A 97 11.17 -9.73 21.31
C ASN A 97 10.99 -10.10 22.79
N SER A 98 9.99 -9.51 23.46
CA SER A 98 9.67 -9.82 24.86
C SER A 98 9.25 -11.29 25.04
N ILE A 99 8.45 -11.83 24.12
CA ILE A 99 8.06 -13.25 24.13
C ILE A 99 9.29 -14.14 23.95
N ALA A 100 10.17 -13.82 22.99
CA ALA A 100 11.40 -14.58 22.77
C ALA A 100 12.28 -14.59 24.03
N THR A 101 12.51 -13.43 24.65
CA THR A 101 13.30 -13.34 25.89
C THR A 101 12.65 -14.10 27.05
N ASN A 102 11.32 -14.03 27.18
CA ASN A 102 10.60 -14.76 28.23
C ASN A 102 10.66 -16.27 28.01
N LEU A 103 10.59 -16.74 26.75
CA LEU A 103 10.70 -18.14 26.41
C LEU A 103 12.09 -18.69 26.74
N GLU A 104 13.15 -17.98 26.36
CA GLU A 104 14.53 -18.32 26.71
C GLU A 104 14.72 -18.41 28.24
N ASP A 105 14.18 -17.44 28.99
CA ASP A 105 14.23 -17.45 30.45
C ASP A 105 13.43 -18.62 31.06
N MET A 106 12.28 -18.96 30.49
CA MET A 106 11.49 -20.11 30.92
C MET A 106 12.20 -21.43 30.63
N GLU A 107 12.79 -21.59 29.45
CA GLU A 107 13.58 -22.78 29.10
C GLU A 107 14.77 -22.95 30.02
N ARG A 108 15.50 -21.86 30.30
CA ARG A 108 16.62 -21.88 31.25
C ARG A 108 16.17 -22.30 32.65
N LYS A 109 15.11 -21.69 33.19
CA LYS A 109 14.56 -22.05 34.53
C LYS A 109 14.02 -23.48 34.58
N ASN A 110 13.40 -23.94 33.49
CA ASN A 110 12.93 -25.32 33.36
C ASN A 110 14.11 -26.29 33.36
N ASN A 111 15.18 -25.98 32.61
CA ASN A 111 16.38 -26.80 32.60
C ASN A 111 17.05 -26.84 33.99
N GLU A 112 17.18 -25.70 34.66
CA GLU A 112 17.71 -25.63 36.03
C GLU A 112 16.89 -26.47 37.03
N THR A 113 15.56 -26.46 36.90
CA THR A 113 14.65 -27.27 37.74
C THR A 113 14.84 -28.76 37.47
N LYS A 114 14.81 -29.17 36.19
CA LYS A 114 15.02 -30.57 35.80
C LYS A 114 16.36 -31.12 36.26
N VAL A 115 17.44 -30.36 36.13
CA VAL A 115 18.77 -30.75 36.63
C VAL A 115 18.75 -31.01 38.13
N LYS A 116 18.00 -30.23 38.92
CA LYS A 116 17.84 -30.45 40.36
C LYS A 116 17.04 -31.72 40.65
N GLU A 117 15.91 -31.93 39.97
CA GLU A 117 15.08 -33.13 40.13
C GLU A 117 15.84 -34.42 39.78
N LEU A 118 16.60 -34.38 38.68
CA LEU A 118 17.47 -35.48 38.25
C LEU A 118 18.56 -35.73 39.29
N LYS A 119 19.22 -34.68 39.79
CA LYS A 119 20.23 -34.79 40.85
C LYS A 119 19.65 -35.47 42.09
N ASP A 120 18.48 -35.05 42.54
CA ASP A 120 17.82 -35.63 43.73
C ASP A 120 17.47 -37.10 43.49
N THR A 121 16.99 -37.44 42.29
CA THR A 121 16.69 -38.82 41.90
C THR A 121 17.95 -39.69 41.88
N LEU A 122 19.04 -39.22 41.26
CA LEU A 122 20.33 -39.91 41.21
C LEU A 122 20.92 -40.12 42.62
N ILE A 123 20.78 -39.14 43.52
CA ILE A 123 21.16 -39.26 44.93
C ILE A 123 20.32 -40.33 45.65
N ASN A 124 19.02 -40.42 45.34
CA ASN A 124 18.16 -41.44 45.90
C ASN A 124 18.57 -42.86 45.46
N TYR A 125 18.86 -43.04 44.17
CA TYR A 125 19.44 -44.29 43.65
C TYR A 125 20.75 -44.62 44.36
N TYR A 126 21.67 -43.66 44.44
CA TYR A 126 22.93 -43.84 45.16
C TYR A 126 22.72 -44.31 46.60
N ASN A 127 21.85 -43.65 47.36
CA ASN A 127 21.60 -44.00 48.76
C ASN A 127 21.02 -45.41 48.91
N LYS A 128 20.16 -45.85 47.98
CA LYS A 128 19.59 -47.19 47.98
C LYS A 128 20.65 -48.25 47.67
N TYR A 129 21.36 -48.12 46.55
CA TYR A 129 22.20 -49.20 46.04
C TYR A 129 23.62 -49.20 46.60
N ARG A 130 24.13 -48.09 47.16
CA ARG A 130 25.44 -48.09 47.84
C ARG A 130 25.52 -49.07 49.01
N VAL A 131 24.38 -49.35 49.65
CA VAL A 131 24.30 -50.27 50.80
C VAL A 131 24.07 -51.70 50.32
N ILE A 132 23.25 -51.88 49.29
CA ILE A 132 22.91 -53.18 48.72
C ILE A 132 24.11 -53.77 47.97
N GLY A 133 24.85 -52.94 47.23
CA GLY A 133 26.03 -53.34 46.45
C GLY A 133 25.71 -54.05 45.12
N GLU A 134 24.43 -54.28 44.84
CA GLU A 134 23.95 -54.97 43.64
C GLU A 134 22.62 -54.40 43.14
N TRP A 135 22.38 -54.54 41.85
CA TRP A 135 21.18 -54.08 41.15
C TRP A 135 20.89 -54.91 39.91
N SER A 136 19.65 -54.91 39.46
CA SER A 136 19.25 -55.58 38.23
C SER A 136 19.73 -54.83 36.98
N ASN A 137 19.78 -55.53 35.84
CA ASN A 137 20.13 -54.87 34.58
C ASN A 137 19.14 -53.74 34.19
N LEU A 138 17.86 -53.90 34.53
CA LEU A 138 16.82 -52.87 34.33
C LEU A 138 17.09 -51.60 35.15
N GLU A 139 17.43 -51.77 36.43
CA GLU A 139 17.72 -50.63 37.32
C GLU A 139 19.01 -49.91 36.93
N LYS A 140 20.01 -50.67 36.45
CA LYS A 140 21.24 -50.11 35.89
C LYS A 140 20.93 -49.25 34.67
N GLU A 141 20.19 -49.75 33.70
CA GLU A 141 19.84 -49.02 32.48
C GLU A 141 19.07 -47.73 32.81
N ALA A 142 18.03 -47.84 33.64
CA ALA A 142 17.25 -46.68 34.08
C ALA A 142 18.10 -45.61 34.79
N PHE A 143 19.08 -46.02 35.61
CA PHE A 143 19.98 -45.08 36.26
C PHE A 143 20.87 -44.36 35.25
N TRP A 144 21.46 -45.08 34.30
CA TRP A 144 22.37 -44.48 33.31
C TRP A 144 21.62 -43.56 32.33
N GLU A 145 20.39 -43.88 31.94
CA GLU A 145 19.56 -42.95 31.15
C GLU A 145 19.32 -41.62 31.89
N LEU A 146 18.99 -41.69 33.20
CA LEU A 146 18.80 -40.50 34.03
C LEU A 146 20.11 -39.71 34.20
N PHE A 147 21.23 -40.42 34.31
CA PHE A 147 22.56 -39.82 34.42
C PHE A 147 22.96 -39.09 33.14
N GLU A 148 22.72 -39.70 31.97
CA GLU A 148 22.99 -39.08 30.67
C GLU A 148 22.11 -37.83 30.43
N ASP A 149 20.82 -37.88 30.78
CA ASP A 149 19.97 -36.66 30.69
C ASP A 149 20.46 -35.58 31.65
N TYR A 150 20.94 -35.94 32.85
CA TYR A 150 21.54 -35.00 33.78
C TYR A 150 22.81 -34.33 33.23
N GLU A 151 23.74 -35.13 32.68
CA GLU A 151 25.01 -34.64 32.12
C GLU A 151 24.77 -33.78 30.88
N SER A 152 23.86 -34.19 29.98
CA SER A 152 23.53 -33.44 28.76
C SER A 152 22.97 -32.04 29.04
N ARG A 153 22.33 -31.86 30.20
CA ARG A 153 21.80 -30.57 30.68
C ARG A 153 22.84 -29.72 31.41
N GLY A 154 24.10 -30.14 31.44
CA GLY A 154 25.21 -29.47 32.14
C GLY A 154 25.32 -29.83 33.61
N GLY A 155 24.70 -30.94 34.04
CA GLY A 155 24.82 -31.47 35.39
C GLY A 155 26.25 -31.88 35.71
N ASN A 156 26.79 -31.43 36.85
CA ASN A 156 28.16 -31.73 37.28
C ASN A 156 28.27 -31.72 38.82
N GLY A 157 29.44 -32.08 39.36
CA GLY A 157 29.80 -31.97 40.76
C GLY A 157 29.81 -33.34 41.44
N PHE A 158 29.17 -33.42 42.61
CA PHE A 158 29.17 -34.63 43.45
C PHE A 158 28.63 -35.88 42.73
N ILE A 159 27.76 -35.69 41.72
CA ILE A 159 27.23 -36.80 40.92
C ILE A 159 28.35 -37.49 40.14
N HIS A 160 29.20 -36.76 39.41
CA HIS A 160 30.34 -37.35 38.70
C HIS A 160 31.48 -37.79 39.64
N SER A 161 31.73 -37.05 40.72
CA SER A 161 32.89 -37.34 41.56
C SER A 161 32.68 -38.46 42.59
N ILE A 162 31.44 -38.68 43.04
CA ILE A 162 31.15 -39.63 44.13
C ILE A 162 30.08 -40.64 43.73
N VAL A 163 28.98 -40.20 43.11
CA VAL A 163 27.89 -41.12 42.76
C VAL A 163 28.32 -42.03 41.61
N GLU A 164 28.84 -41.47 40.52
CA GLU A 164 29.21 -42.23 39.32
C GLU A 164 30.19 -43.39 39.61
N PRO A 165 31.34 -43.19 40.28
CA PRO A 165 32.30 -44.29 40.48
C PRO A 165 31.69 -45.43 41.29
N VAL A 166 30.95 -45.10 42.36
CA VAL A 166 30.30 -46.10 43.22
C VAL A 166 29.24 -46.88 42.45
N MET A 167 28.44 -46.20 41.61
CA MET A 167 27.40 -46.86 40.84
C MET A 167 27.98 -47.74 39.71
N ARG A 168 29.15 -47.40 39.16
CA ARG A 168 29.87 -48.25 38.18
C ARG A 168 30.41 -49.55 38.80
N GLU A 169 30.72 -49.54 40.09
CA GLU A 169 31.27 -50.70 40.81
C GLU A 169 30.18 -51.69 41.27
N LEU A 170 28.90 -51.31 41.20
CA LEU A 170 27.80 -52.17 41.61
C LEU A 170 27.70 -53.44 40.77
N LYS A 171 27.48 -54.57 41.45
CA LYS A 171 27.32 -55.86 40.80
C LYS A 171 25.97 -55.96 40.12
N VAL A 172 25.95 -56.28 38.82
CA VAL A 172 24.70 -56.57 38.11
C VAL A 172 24.30 -58.01 38.38
N ILE A 173 23.07 -58.19 38.85
CA ILE A 173 22.46 -59.50 39.07
C ILE A 173 21.27 -59.65 38.13
N ASP A 174 21.07 -60.87 37.64
CA ASP A 174 19.99 -61.25 36.73
C ASP A 174 19.22 -62.43 37.33
#